data_AF-A0A316FU61-F1
#
_entry.id   AF-A0A316FU61-F1
#
_cell.length_a   1.000
_cell.length_b   1.000
_cell.length_c   1.000
_cell.angle_alpha   90.00
_cell.angle_beta   90.00
_cell.angle_gamma   90.00
#
_symmetry.space_group_name_H-M   'P 1'
#
loop_
_entity.id
_entity.type
_entity.pdbx_description
1 polymer ?
#
loop_
_entity_poly.entity_id
_entity_poly.type
_entity_poly.pdbx_seq_one_letter_code
_entity_poly.pdbx_strand_id
1 'polypeptide(L)'
;MVNQYEVHAVSPTGDEAGILAFAQQKRLAFKEQVTLYTDDTKQYPVLGFKARQVIDLGATYDVFDANGQPIGLFRKNFAASLLRSSWIVEQPGYAEIAGQERNPWVAVLRRFIDYLSWLPYHFDFTIQGRPAFSVVRKWGLRDTYQVSIHDQYLDRRLVVAMAVALDALQSR
;
A
#
# COMPACT_ATOMS: atom_id res chain seq x y z
N MET A 1 -8.79 -14.22 14.86
CA MET A 1 -8.74 -14.01 13.40
C MET A 1 -7.36 -13.45 13.02
N VAL A 2 -6.74 -14.00 12.00
CA VAL A 2 -5.39 -13.64 11.51
C VAL A 2 -5.55 -13.12 10.08
N ASN A 3 -4.83 -12.06 9.73
CA ASN A 3 -4.69 -11.64 8.34
C ASN A 3 -3.39 -12.20 7.78
N GLN A 4 -3.44 -12.68 6.54
CA GLN A 4 -2.30 -13.19 5.80
C GLN A 4 -2.22 -12.45 4.46
N TYR A 5 -1.01 -12.06 4.09
CA TYR A 5 -0.69 -11.37 2.86
C TYR A 5 0.50 -12.04 2.20
N GLU A 6 0.38 -12.28 0.91
CA GLU A 6 1.48 -12.69 0.04
C GLU A 6 1.63 -11.64 -1.05
N VAL A 7 2.85 -11.14 -1.21
CA VAL A 7 3.22 -10.20 -2.25
C VAL A 7 4.01 -10.96 -3.27
N HIS A 8 3.46 -11.03 -4.49
CA HIS A 8 4.08 -11.74 -5.60
C HIS A 8 4.70 -10.74 -6.58
N ALA A 9 5.82 -11.12 -7.18
CA ALA A 9 6.28 -10.42 -8.37
C ALA A 9 5.33 -10.72 -9.53
N VAL A 10 5.38 -9.89 -10.57
CA VAL A 10 4.56 -10.08 -11.76
C VAL A 10 5.50 -10.12 -12.98
N SER A 11 5.31 -11.12 -13.84
CA SER A 11 6.02 -11.24 -15.10
C SER A 11 5.61 -10.12 -16.07
N PRO A 12 6.38 -9.86 -17.14
CA PRO A 12 5.94 -8.93 -18.20
C PRO A 12 4.61 -9.31 -18.85
N THR A 13 4.20 -10.58 -18.78
CA THR A 13 2.92 -11.08 -19.29
C THR A 13 1.76 -10.95 -18.30
N GLY A 14 2.04 -10.54 -17.06
CA GLY A 14 1.02 -10.33 -16.01
C GLY A 14 0.81 -11.51 -15.07
N ASP A 15 1.60 -12.58 -15.21
CA ASP A 15 1.51 -13.79 -14.39
C ASP A 15 2.31 -13.65 -13.09
N GLU A 16 1.88 -14.35 -12.03
CA GLU A 16 2.61 -14.38 -10.76
C GLU A 16 4.00 -15.00 -10.94
N ALA A 17 5.02 -14.31 -10.43
CA ALA A 17 6.43 -14.65 -10.59
C ALA A 17 7.13 -14.77 -9.24
N GLY A 18 6.62 -15.66 -8.39
CA GLY A 18 7.20 -15.98 -7.10
C GLY A 18 6.93 -14.94 -6.01
N ILE A 19 7.12 -15.37 -4.76
CA ILE A 19 6.85 -14.57 -3.57
C ILE A 19 8.02 -13.62 -3.32
N LEU A 20 7.68 -12.34 -3.16
CA LEU A 20 8.60 -11.28 -2.75
C LEU A 20 8.52 -11.02 -1.26
N ALA A 21 7.33 -11.14 -0.67
CA ALA A 21 7.12 -10.88 0.74
C ALA A 21 5.88 -11.60 1.29
N PHE A 22 5.91 -11.95 2.57
CA PHE A 22 4.86 -12.64 3.30
C PHE A 22 4.62 -11.96 4.64
N ALA A 23 3.37 -11.67 4.99
CA ALA A 23 2.99 -11.23 6.33
C ALA A 23 1.83 -12.05 6.87
N GLN A 24 1.91 -12.43 8.14
CA GLN A 24 0.81 -13.11 8.83
C GLN A 24 0.82 -12.78 10.31
N GLN A 25 -0.19 -12.04 10.77
CA GLN A 25 -0.37 -11.64 12.16
C GLN A 25 -1.85 -11.49 12.56
N LYS A 26 -2.11 -11.41 13.87
CA LYS A 26 -3.44 -11.11 14.40
C LYS A 26 -3.87 -9.70 13.97
N ARG A 27 -5.15 -9.51 13.63
CA ARG A 27 -5.71 -8.21 13.22
C ARG A 27 -5.41 -7.06 14.19
N LEU A 28 -5.38 -7.34 15.50
CA LEU A 28 -5.04 -6.33 16.51
C LEU A 28 -3.57 -5.92 16.46
N ALA A 29 -2.66 -6.88 16.24
CA ALA A 29 -1.22 -6.62 16.14
C ALA A 29 -0.86 -5.84 14.87
N PHE A 30 -1.62 -6.05 13.78
CA PHE A 30 -1.45 -5.30 12.53
C PHE A 30 -1.55 -3.77 12.68
N LYS A 31 -2.27 -3.29 13.71
CA LYS A 31 -2.39 -1.86 14.00
C LYS A 31 -1.15 -1.28 14.68
N GLU A 32 -0.32 -2.11 15.30
CA GLU A 32 0.86 -1.69 16.05
C GLU A 32 2.12 -1.83 15.20
N GLN A 33 2.36 -3.04 14.69
CA GLN A 33 3.54 -3.36 13.92
C GLN A 33 3.28 -4.53 12.99
N VAL A 34 3.83 -4.45 11.78
CA VAL A 34 3.82 -5.55 10.82
C VAL A 34 5.24 -5.78 10.33
N THR A 35 5.64 -7.05 10.28
CA THR A 35 6.89 -7.47 9.64
C THR A 35 6.53 -8.37 8.47
N LEU A 36 7.14 -8.11 7.32
CA LEU A 36 7.04 -8.95 6.15
C LEU A 36 8.35 -9.74 6.00
N TYR A 37 8.22 -11.01 5.65
CA TYR A 37 9.29 -11.98 5.53
C TYR A 37 9.42 -12.47 4.10
N THR A 38 10.50 -13.18 3.76
CA THR A 38 10.67 -13.79 2.43
C THR A 38 9.61 -14.85 2.12
N ASP A 39 9.13 -15.53 3.16
CA ASP A 39 8.23 -16.69 3.07
C ASP A 39 7.49 -16.91 4.40
N ASP A 40 6.74 -18.01 4.47
CA ASP A 40 5.94 -18.41 5.61
C ASP A 40 6.74 -18.99 6.80
N THR A 41 8.03 -19.29 6.62
CA THR A 41 8.91 -19.71 7.72
C THR A 41 9.20 -18.57 8.70
N LYS A 42 9.01 -17.32 8.25
CA LYS A 42 9.25 -16.09 9.02
C LYS A 42 10.69 -15.97 9.56
N GLN A 43 11.66 -16.56 8.88
CA GLN A 43 13.07 -16.50 9.27
C GLN A 43 13.75 -15.21 8.83
N TYR A 44 13.52 -14.77 7.59
CA TYR A 44 14.24 -13.65 7.00
C TYR A 44 13.30 -12.45 6.77
N PRO A 45 13.43 -11.36 7.54
CA PRO A 45 12.63 -10.15 7.33
C PRO A 45 13.06 -9.43 6.04
N VAL A 46 12.08 -8.85 5.34
CA VAL A 46 12.28 -8.04 4.13
C VAL A 46 12.10 -6.56 4.45
N LEU A 47 11.02 -6.25 5.17
CA LEU A 47 10.66 -4.91 5.63
C LEU A 47 9.69 -5.02 6.82
N GLY A 48 9.48 -3.91 7.51
CA GLY A 48 8.41 -3.80 8.49
C GLY A 48 7.85 -2.38 8.55
N PHE A 49 6.66 -2.23 9.11
CA PHE A 49 6.13 -0.92 9.45
C PHE A 49 5.56 -0.92 10.87
N LYS A 50 5.68 0.22 11.55
CA LYS A 50 5.29 0.37 12.95
C LYS A 50 4.60 1.70 13.19
N ALA A 51 3.49 1.67 13.92
CA ALA A 51 2.79 2.87 14.35
C ALA A 51 3.65 3.66 15.34
N ARG A 52 3.77 4.98 15.14
CA ARG A 52 4.43 5.89 16.09
C ARG A 52 3.66 5.99 17.41
N GLN A 53 2.33 5.95 17.33
CA GLN A 53 1.44 5.97 18.49
C GLN A 53 0.26 5.05 18.25
N VAL A 54 0.02 4.13 19.18
CA VAL A 54 -1.06 3.11 19.08
C VAL A 54 -2.44 3.71 19.35
N ILE A 55 -2.49 4.85 20.05
CA ILE A 55 -3.74 5.44 20.57
C ILE A 55 -4.37 6.42 19.56
N ASP A 56 -3.65 6.83 18.51
CA ASP A 56 -4.07 7.97 17.73
C ASP A 56 -4.87 7.57 16.48
N LEU A 57 -6.04 8.21 16.34
CA LEU A 57 -6.86 8.21 15.13
C LEU A 57 -6.04 8.68 13.92
N GLY A 58 -4.93 9.40 14.16
CA GLY A 58 -3.93 9.94 13.24
C GLY A 58 -2.72 9.07 12.89
N ALA A 59 -2.71 7.77 13.20
CA ALA A 59 -1.51 6.95 13.22
C ALA A 59 -0.60 7.11 11.99
N THR A 60 0.59 7.68 12.23
CA THR A 60 1.73 7.65 11.32
C THR A 60 2.48 6.36 11.53
N TYR A 61 2.85 5.68 10.45
CA TYR A 61 3.59 4.45 10.47
C TYR A 61 4.94 4.66 9.82
N ASP A 62 6.01 4.40 10.56
CA ASP A 62 7.37 4.37 10.01
C ASP A 62 7.61 3.03 9.34
N VAL A 63 8.27 3.05 8.18
CA VAL A 63 8.64 1.86 7.41
C VAL A 63 10.15 1.66 7.51
N PHE A 64 10.54 0.43 7.77
CA PHE A 64 11.91 0.01 7.98
C PHE A 64 12.29 -1.10 7.01
N ASP A 65 13.56 -1.15 6.61
CA ASP A 65 14.11 -2.30 5.91
C ASP A 65 14.42 -3.48 6.86
N ALA A 66 14.93 -4.57 6.28
CA ALA A 66 15.35 -5.77 7.00
C ALA A 66 16.40 -5.52 8.11
N ASN A 67 17.20 -4.46 7.98
CA ASN A 67 18.24 -4.08 8.95
C ASN A 67 17.72 -3.08 10.00
N GLY A 68 16.43 -2.72 9.95
CA GLY A 68 15.83 -1.72 10.84
C GLY A 68 16.14 -0.28 10.46
N GLN A 69 16.66 -0.02 9.25
CA GLN A 69 16.88 1.35 8.77
C GLN A 69 15.56 1.95 8.28
N PRO A 70 15.23 3.19 8.67
CA PRO A 70 14.01 3.84 8.20
C PRO A 70 14.13 4.17 6.71
N ILE A 71 13.14 3.74 5.92
CA ILE A 71 13.09 3.96 4.47
C ILE A 71 11.94 4.89 4.04
N GLY A 72 11.06 5.24 4.98
CA GLY A 72 9.95 6.15 4.73
C GLY A 72 8.87 6.03 5.79
N LEU A 73 7.74 6.67 5.54
CA LEU A 73 6.56 6.57 6.39
C LEU A 73 5.29 6.70 5.56
N PHE A 74 4.18 6.31 6.16
CA PHE A 74 2.85 6.63 5.66
C PHE A 74 1.92 7.07 6.78
N ARG A 75 0.97 7.94 6.46
CA ARG A 75 -0.04 8.43 7.41
C ARG A 75 -1.34 8.74 6.69
N LYS A 76 -2.44 8.64 7.39
CA LYS A 76 -3.74 9.06 6.85
C LYS A 76 -3.84 10.59 6.84
N ASN A 77 -4.38 11.15 5.77
CA ASN A 77 -4.58 12.60 5.63
C ASN A 77 -5.99 12.98 6.09
N PHE A 78 -6.17 13.31 7.38
CA PHE A 78 -7.49 13.58 7.98
C PHE A 78 -8.16 14.84 7.42
N ALA A 79 -7.38 15.88 7.15
CA ALA A 79 -7.91 17.13 6.60
C ALA A 79 -8.57 16.92 5.23
N ALA A 80 -8.02 16.02 4.40
CA ALA A 80 -8.61 15.62 3.13
C ALA A 80 -9.62 14.46 3.24
N SER A 81 -9.63 13.72 4.36
CA SER A 81 -10.38 12.44 4.49
C SER A 81 -11.84 12.56 4.89
N LEU A 82 -12.42 13.77 4.99
CA LEU A 82 -13.81 13.95 5.39
C LEU A 82 -14.81 13.37 4.36
N LEU A 83 -14.41 13.28 3.08
CA LEU A 83 -15.25 12.76 1.99
C LEU A 83 -14.68 11.50 1.31
N ARG A 84 -13.35 11.29 1.35
CA ARG A 84 -12.66 10.21 0.64
C ARG A 84 -11.41 9.78 1.37
N SER A 85 -11.14 8.48 1.49
CA SER A 85 -9.92 8.01 2.15
C SER A 85 -8.69 8.58 1.44
N SER A 86 -7.85 9.29 2.20
CA SER A 86 -6.63 9.93 1.68
C SER A 86 -5.43 9.56 2.55
N TRP A 87 -4.29 9.31 1.91
CA TRP A 87 -3.04 8.90 2.54
C TRP A 87 -1.89 9.76 2.05
N ILE A 88 -0.90 9.95 2.90
CA ILE A 88 0.39 10.52 2.55
C ILE A 88 1.44 9.44 2.71
N VAL A 89 2.33 9.32 1.74
CA VAL A 89 3.56 8.53 1.82
C VAL A 89 4.75 9.47 1.67
N GLU A 90 5.75 9.31 2.50
CA GLU A 90 6.98 10.11 2.48
C GLU A 90 8.18 9.16 2.37
N GLN A 91 9.08 9.45 1.44
CA GLN A 91 10.37 8.78 1.27
C GLN A 91 11.48 9.82 1.43
N PRO A 92 12.60 9.50 2.11
CA PRO A 92 13.73 10.43 2.20
C PRO A 92 14.21 10.88 0.82
N GLY A 93 14.39 12.20 0.65
CA GLY A 93 14.83 12.80 -0.61
C GLY A 93 13.72 12.94 -1.67
N TYR A 94 12.48 12.60 -1.35
CA TYR A 94 11.32 12.72 -2.23
C TYR A 94 10.34 13.79 -1.75
N ALA A 95 9.59 14.37 -2.69
CA ALA A 95 8.43 15.18 -2.34
C ALA A 95 7.28 14.29 -1.82
N GLU A 96 6.35 14.91 -1.08
CA GLU A 96 5.19 14.22 -0.51
C GLU A 96 4.39 13.47 -1.60
N ILE A 97 4.09 12.20 -1.35
CA ILE A 97 3.31 11.35 -2.24
C ILE A 97 1.88 11.31 -1.70
N ALA A 98 0.97 12.00 -2.37
CA ALA A 98 -0.44 12.07 -1.99
C ALA A 98 -1.24 10.94 -2.64
N GLY A 99 -1.82 10.07 -1.83
CA GLY A 99 -2.72 8.98 -2.21
C GLY A 99 -4.18 9.31 -1.96
N GLN A 100 -5.04 9.05 -2.94
CA GLN A 100 -6.48 9.27 -2.82
C GLN A 100 -7.27 8.12 -3.43
N GLU A 101 -8.39 7.78 -2.78
CA GLU A 101 -9.38 6.86 -3.33
C GLU A 101 -10.04 7.48 -4.57
N ARG A 102 -9.98 6.75 -5.70
CA ARG A 102 -10.51 7.22 -6.98
C ARG A 102 -12.04 7.17 -6.96
N ASN A 103 -12.69 8.30 -7.27
CA ASN A 103 -14.14 8.34 -7.40
C ASN A 103 -14.56 7.82 -8.80
N PRO A 104 -15.40 6.77 -8.89
CA PRO A 104 -15.90 6.25 -10.17
C PRO A 104 -16.63 7.32 -11.00
N TRP A 105 -17.27 8.32 -10.38
CA TRP A 105 -18.03 9.37 -11.08
C TRP A 105 -17.17 10.43 -11.78
N VAL A 106 -15.91 10.61 -11.40
CA VAL A 106 -15.01 11.63 -11.99
C VAL A 106 -14.30 11.10 -13.24
N ALA A 107 -14.45 9.80 -13.55
CA ALA A 107 -13.72 9.14 -14.63
C ALA A 107 -14.26 9.39 -16.04
N VAL A 108 -15.42 10.04 -16.21
CA VAL A 108 -16.02 10.35 -17.53
C VAL A 108 -15.08 11.16 -18.45
N LEU A 109 -14.04 11.80 -17.91
CA LEU A 109 -13.12 12.65 -18.68
C LEU A 109 -11.85 11.95 -19.19
N ARG A 110 -11.53 10.70 -18.79
CA ARG A 110 -10.24 10.06 -19.16
C ARG A 110 -10.41 8.81 -20.00
N ARG A 111 -10.84 9.04 -21.25
CA ARG A 111 -11.29 8.07 -22.27
C ARG A 111 -10.25 7.05 -22.80
N PHE A 112 -9.16 6.79 -22.08
CA PHE A 112 -8.10 5.86 -22.51
C PHE A 112 -7.66 4.85 -21.42
N ILE A 113 -8.24 4.87 -20.21
CA ILE A 113 -7.93 3.93 -19.10
C ILE A 113 -9.21 3.22 -18.58
N ASP A 114 -10.29 3.24 -19.36
CA ASP A 114 -11.67 2.97 -18.90
C ASP A 114 -12.04 1.51 -18.63
N TYR A 115 -11.17 0.53 -18.89
CA TYR A 115 -11.54 -0.87 -18.65
C TYR A 115 -11.54 -1.27 -17.15
N LEU A 116 -10.92 -0.47 -16.28
CA LEU A 116 -10.77 -0.77 -14.84
C LEU A 116 -11.45 0.24 -13.90
N SER A 117 -11.97 1.36 -14.41
CA SER A 117 -12.44 2.52 -13.61
C SER A 117 -13.70 2.26 -12.76
N TRP A 118 -14.38 1.13 -12.94
CA TRP A 118 -15.62 0.78 -12.25
C TRP A 118 -15.42 -0.01 -10.94
N LEU A 119 -14.20 -0.51 -10.65
CA LEU A 119 -13.96 -1.25 -9.41
C LEU A 119 -13.97 -0.29 -8.19
N PRO A 120 -14.57 -0.66 -7.05
CA PRO A 120 -14.76 0.25 -5.92
C PRO A 120 -13.49 0.53 -5.10
N TYR A 121 -12.34 -0.08 -5.42
CA TYR A 121 -11.12 0.02 -4.61
C TYR A 121 -9.90 0.31 -5.50
N HIS A 122 -9.68 1.60 -5.75
CA HIS A 122 -8.54 2.14 -6.48
C HIS A 122 -7.93 3.29 -5.68
N PHE A 123 -6.66 3.17 -5.33
CA PHE A 123 -5.87 4.27 -4.82
C PHE A 123 -4.85 4.71 -5.88
N ASP A 124 -4.92 5.98 -6.24
CA ASP A 124 -3.90 6.62 -7.07
C ASP A 124 -3.01 7.48 -6.17
N PHE A 125 -1.70 7.26 -6.24
CA PHE A 125 -0.69 8.04 -5.53
C PHE A 125 0.06 8.93 -6.51
N THR A 126 0.24 10.19 -6.15
CA THR A 126 0.88 11.19 -7.02
C THR A 126 1.93 12.00 -6.28
N ILE A 127 2.99 12.38 -7.01
CA ILE A 127 4.03 13.31 -6.55
C ILE A 127 3.91 14.56 -7.38
N GLN A 128 3.56 15.69 -6.76
CA GLN A 128 3.41 16.98 -7.45
C GLN A 128 2.53 16.86 -8.72
N GLY A 129 1.45 16.08 -8.65
CA GLY A 129 0.52 15.84 -9.76
C GLY A 129 0.95 14.80 -10.79
N ARG A 130 2.16 14.22 -10.68
CA ARG A 130 2.63 13.11 -11.54
C ARG A 130 2.30 11.75 -10.92
N PRO A 131 1.92 10.73 -11.70
CA PRO A 131 1.66 9.38 -11.17
C PRO A 131 2.92 8.79 -10.51
N ALA A 132 2.77 8.31 -9.28
CA ALA A 132 3.84 7.71 -8.48
C ALA A 132 3.68 6.18 -8.42
N PHE A 133 2.55 5.72 -7.87
CA PHE A 133 2.12 4.32 -7.93
C PHE A 133 0.59 4.24 -7.78
N SER A 134 0.03 3.07 -8.03
CA SER A 134 -1.40 2.81 -7.84
C SER A 134 -1.63 1.42 -7.21
N VAL A 135 -2.73 1.30 -6.47
CA VAL A 135 -3.18 0.04 -5.86
C VAL A 135 -4.63 -0.20 -6.27
N VAL A 136 -4.86 -1.30 -6.99
CA VAL A 136 -6.14 -1.63 -7.63
C VAL A 136 -6.59 -3.01 -7.18
N ARG A 137 -7.76 -3.12 -6.55
CA ARG A 137 -8.35 -4.44 -6.25
C ARG A 137 -8.86 -5.09 -7.54
N LYS A 138 -8.37 -6.28 -7.87
CA LYS A 138 -8.90 -7.09 -8.97
C LYS A 138 -10.19 -7.78 -8.53
N TRP A 139 -11.14 -7.93 -9.45
CA TRP A 139 -12.34 -8.74 -9.21
C TRP A 139 -11.97 -10.23 -9.21
N GLY A 140 -12.49 -10.97 -8.24
CA GLY A 140 -12.24 -12.40 -8.10
C GLY A 140 -12.80 -12.98 -6.81
N LEU A 141 -12.70 -14.30 -6.66
CA LEU A 141 -13.10 -15.03 -5.45
C LEU A 141 -12.21 -14.74 -4.23
N ARG A 142 -10.99 -14.25 -4.47
CA ARG A 142 -10.00 -13.90 -3.44
C ARG A 142 -9.62 -12.42 -3.58
N ASP A 143 -9.31 -11.80 -2.45
CA ASP A 143 -8.81 -10.43 -2.45
C ASP A 143 -7.42 -10.39 -3.04
N THR A 144 -7.33 -9.81 -4.24
CA THR A 144 -6.08 -9.62 -4.99
C THR A 144 -5.93 -8.16 -5.32
N TYR A 145 -4.79 -7.59 -5.01
CA TYR A 145 -4.48 -6.19 -5.28
C TYR A 145 -3.31 -6.10 -6.26
N GLN A 146 -3.52 -5.38 -7.37
CA GLN A 146 -2.46 -5.04 -8.31
C GLN A 146 -1.81 -3.74 -7.86
N VAL A 147 -0.50 -3.80 -7.64
CA VAL A 147 0.32 -2.63 -7.35
C VAL A 147 1.11 -2.28 -8.61
N SER A 148 0.92 -1.07 -9.14
CA SER A 148 1.68 -0.57 -10.29
C SER A 148 2.55 0.59 -9.85
N ILE A 149 3.87 0.45 -10.00
CA ILE A 149 4.84 1.50 -9.66
C ILE A 149 5.23 2.24 -10.94
N HIS A 150 4.98 3.54 -10.98
CA HIS A 150 5.22 4.39 -12.15
C HIS A 150 6.53 5.18 -12.04
N ASP A 151 6.93 5.54 -10.82
CA ASP A 151 8.23 6.17 -10.54
C ASP A 151 9.24 5.11 -10.07
N GLN A 152 10.30 4.92 -10.85
CA GLN A 152 11.30 3.87 -10.64
C GLN A 152 12.23 4.10 -9.44
N TYR A 153 12.36 5.33 -8.90
CA TYR A 153 13.21 5.56 -7.73
C TYR A 153 12.44 5.56 -6.40
N LEU A 154 11.15 5.19 -6.44
CA LEU A 154 10.45 4.79 -5.22
C LEU A 154 10.99 3.47 -4.69
N ASP A 155 11.21 3.41 -3.39
CA ASP A 155 11.53 2.18 -2.70
C ASP A 155 10.30 1.26 -2.76
N ARG A 156 10.47 0.13 -3.46
CA ARG A 156 9.40 -0.85 -3.65
C ARG A 156 8.90 -1.40 -2.31
N ARG A 157 9.76 -1.47 -1.29
CA ARG A 157 9.39 -1.93 0.06
C ARG A 157 8.43 -0.96 0.71
N LEU A 158 8.65 0.35 0.55
CA LEU A 158 7.73 1.38 1.04
C LEU A 158 6.36 1.27 0.35
N VAL A 159 6.35 1.05 -0.97
CA VAL A 159 5.10 0.84 -1.71
C VAL A 159 4.37 -0.43 -1.25
N VAL A 160 5.09 -1.54 -1.06
CA VAL A 160 4.53 -2.79 -0.55
C VAL A 160 3.95 -2.61 0.86
N ALA A 161 4.66 -1.91 1.75
CA ALA A 161 4.17 -1.59 3.08
C ALA A 161 2.85 -0.81 3.02
N MET A 162 2.78 0.22 2.18
CA MET A 162 1.56 1.02 1.98
C MET A 162 0.42 0.15 1.42
N ALA A 163 0.68 -0.71 0.44
CA ALA A 163 -0.34 -1.57 -0.16
C ALA A 163 -0.95 -2.55 0.85
N VAL A 164 -0.11 -3.18 1.69
CA VAL A 164 -0.59 -4.05 2.79
C VAL A 164 -1.35 -3.23 3.83
N ALA A 165 -0.88 -2.03 4.16
CA ALA A 165 -1.53 -1.15 5.11
C ALA A 165 -2.90 -0.63 4.61
N LEU A 166 -3.06 -0.38 3.31
CA LEU A 166 -4.35 0.00 2.73
C LEU A 166 -5.43 -1.04 3.05
N ASP A 167 -5.16 -2.32 2.82
CA ASP A 167 -6.13 -3.38 3.13
C ASP A 167 -6.29 -3.60 4.64
N ALA A 168 -5.17 -3.73 5.36
CA ALA A 168 -5.18 -4.07 6.77
C ALA A 168 -5.78 -2.98 7.67
N LEU A 169 -5.63 -1.71 7.32
CA LEU A 169 -6.02 -0.56 8.14
C LEU A 169 -7.30 0.14 7.65
N GLN A 170 -7.71 -0.03 6.39
CA GLN A 170 -8.99 0.56 5.92
C GLN A 170 -10.21 -0.28 6.22
N SER A 171 -10.06 -1.59 6.48
CA SER A 171 -11.16 -2.45 6.91
C SER A 171 -11.84 -1.84 8.15
N ARG A 172 -12.95 -1.13 7.90
CA ARG A 172 -13.96 -0.71 8.87
C ARG A 172 -15.06 -1.75 8.90
#